data_AF-A0A5R2N1I0-F1
#
_entry.id   AF-A0A5R2N1I0-F1
#
_cell.length_a   1.000
_cell.length_b   1.000
_cell.length_c   1.000
_cell.angle_alpha   90.00
_cell.angle_beta   90.00
_cell.angle_gamma   90.00
#
_symmetry.space_group_name_H-M   'P 1'
#
loop_
_entity.id
_entity.type
_entity.pdbx_description
1 polymer ?
#
loop_
_entity_poly.entity_id
_entity_poly.type
_entity_poly.pdbx_seq_one_letter_code
_entity_poly.pdbx_strand_id
1 'polypeptide(L)' 'VGVRPEHFGSAGEGAADLTAAIDVVEHLGGTSFLYARTSHGEDVVIQRDAAKVPETSEVTVSIRKSYLFDEKGLRLR' A
#
# COMPACT_ATOMS: atom_id res chain seq x y z
N VAL A 1 1.19 -11.50 -6.27
CA VAL A 1 2.18 -10.41 -6.09
C VAL A 1 2.20 -10.05 -4.62
N GLY A 2 3.37 -9.83 -4.01
CA GLY A 2 3.48 -9.38 -2.62
C GLY A 2 4.12 -8.01 -2.53
N VAL A 3 3.48 -7.08 -1.83
CA VAL A 3 4.00 -5.73 -1.54
C VAL A 3 3.99 -5.56 -0.02
N ARG A 4 5.09 -5.07 0.56
CA ARG A 4 5.13 -4.75 2.00
C ARG A 4 4.55 -3.35 2.23
N PRO A 5 3.91 -3.05 3.37
CA PRO A 5 3.32 -1.74 3.64
C PRO A 5 4.26 -0.55 3.41
N GLU A 6 5.53 -0.68 3.78
CA GLU A 6 6.58 0.35 3.63
C GLU A 6 7.06 0.54 2.17
N HIS A 7 6.75 -0.40 1.28
CA HIS A 7 7.13 -0.34 -0.12
C HIS A 7 6.15 0.46 -0.99
N PHE A 8 5.06 0.96 -0.42
CA PHE A 8 4.20 1.92 -1.11
C PHE A 8 4.81 3.34 -1.04
N GLY A 9 4.90 4.02 -2.18
CA GLY A 9 5.33 5.42 -2.29
C GLY A 9 4.18 6.36 -2.60
N SER A 10 4.49 7.65 -2.79
CA SER A 10 3.54 8.59 -3.37
C SER A 10 3.23 8.20 -4.82
N ALA A 11 2.08 8.59 -5.35
CA ALA A 11 1.73 8.36 -6.75
C ALA A 11 2.86 8.84 -7.70
N GLY A 12 3.19 8.04 -8.71
CA GLY A 12 4.25 8.30 -9.67
C GLY A 12 5.68 8.00 -9.21
N GLU A 13 5.93 7.62 -7.95
CA GLU A 13 7.29 7.31 -7.45
C GLU A 13 7.76 5.87 -7.75
N GLY A 14 6.91 5.03 -8.36
CA GLY A 14 7.13 3.60 -8.49
C GLY A 14 6.80 3.05 -9.87
N ALA A 15 6.75 1.72 -9.98
CA ALA A 15 6.54 1.03 -11.26
C ALA A 15 5.08 1.05 -11.73
N ALA A 16 4.14 1.22 -10.80
CA ALA A 16 2.71 1.28 -11.06
C ALA A 16 2.03 2.03 -9.92
N ASP A 17 0.93 2.72 -10.24
CA ASP A 17 0.05 3.36 -9.26
C ASP A 17 -1.18 2.47 -8.99
N LEU A 18 -1.62 2.48 -7.74
CA LEU A 18 -2.76 1.76 -7.22
C LEU A 18 -3.63 2.74 -6.43
N THR A 19 -4.90 2.81 -6.78
CA THR A 19 -5.89 3.58 -6.02
C THR A 19 -6.69 2.65 -5.13
N ALA A 20 -6.87 3.03 -3.87
CA ALA A 20 -7.60 2.26 -2.87
C ALA A 20 -8.43 3.18 -1.95
N ALA A 21 -9.63 2.73 -1.60
CA ALA A 21 -10.49 3.38 -0.62
C ALA A 21 -10.00 3.03 0.80
N ILE A 22 -9.85 4.03 1.65
CA ILE A 22 -9.38 3.87 3.03
C ILE A 22 -10.57 3.48 3.91
N ASP A 23 -10.47 2.31 4.53
CA ASP A 23 -11.45 1.83 5.52
C ASP A 23 -11.09 2.34 6.92
N VAL A 24 -9.81 2.24 7.32
CA VAL A 24 -9.33 2.61 8.65
C VAL A 24 -7.93 3.23 8.57
N VAL A 25 -7.69 4.26 9.38
CA VAL A 25 -6.35 4.79 9.65
C VAL A 25 -5.96 4.47 11.08
N GLU A 26 -4.83 3.81 11.26
CA GLU A 26 -4.24 3.53 12.56
C GLU A 26 -2.99 4.41 12.78
N HIS A 27 -2.93 5.13 13.90
CA HIS A 27 -1.81 5.99 14.26
C HIS A 27 -0.96 5.36 15.36
N LEU A 28 0.31 5.07 15.04
CA LEU A 28 1.29 4.45 15.93
C LEU A 28 2.52 5.37 16.06
N GLY A 29 2.36 6.45 16.81
CA GLY A 29 3.41 7.46 16.98
C GLY A 29 3.75 8.17 15.66
N GLY A 30 5.00 8.08 15.20
CA GLY A 30 5.45 8.70 13.95
C GLY A 30 5.08 7.93 12.68
N THR A 31 4.42 6.78 12.80
CA THR A 31 4.01 5.93 11.67
C THR A 31 2.51 5.70 11.72
N SER A 32 1.89 5.66 10.55
CA SER A 32 0.49 5.33 10.37
C SER A 32 0.31 4.20 9.37
N PHE A 33 -0.72 3.40 9.59
CA PHE A 33 -1.13 2.33 8.69
C PHE A 33 -2.53 2.64 8.17
N LEU A 34 -2.65 2.65 6.85
CA LEU A 34 -3.92 2.78 6.15
C LEU A 34 -4.35 1.37 5.75
N TYR A 35 -5.46 0.91 6.33
CA TYR A 35 -6.17 -0.29 5.89
C TYR A 35 -7.15 0.14 4.80
N ALA A 36 -6.95 -0.36 3.60
CA ALA A 36 -7.65 0.11 2.41
C ALA A 36 -8.05 -1.05 1.49
N ARG A 37 -9.01 -0.80 0.61
CA ARG A 37 -9.50 -1.77 -0.38
C ARG A 37 -9.34 -1.24 -1.79
N THR A 38 -8.79 -2.05 -2.69
CA THR A 38 -8.65 -1.72 -4.12
C THR A 38 -10.02 -1.68 -4.81
N SER A 39 -10.06 -1.16 -6.04
CA SER A 39 -11.25 -1.23 -6.91
C SER A 39 -11.70 -2.66 -7.23
N HIS A 40 -10.81 -3.64 -7.13
CA HIS A 40 -11.09 -5.05 -7.38
C HIS A 40 -11.41 -5.84 -6.10
N GLY A 41 -11.43 -5.18 -4.94
CA GLY A 41 -11.87 -5.76 -3.67
C GLY A 41 -10.75 -6.40 -2.85
N GLU A 42 -9.49 -6.28 -3.24
CA GLU A 42 -8.37 -6.76 -2.42
C GLU A 42 -8.09 -5.81 -1.26
N ASP A 43 -7.89 -6.37 -0.07
CA ASP A 43 -7.44 -5.59 1.09
C ASP A 43 -5.93 -5.36 1.00
N VAL A 44 -5.51 -4.12 1.25
CA VAL A 44 -4.12 -3.69 1.26
C VAL A 44 -3.82 -2.88 2.51
N VAL A 45 -2.59 -3.01 3.01
CA VAL A 45 -2.08 -2.22 4.13
C VAL A 45 -0.95 -1.35 3.64
N ILE A 46 -1.07 -0.04 3.85
CA ILE A 46 -0.12 0.98 3.37
C ILE A 46 0.48 1.68 4.58
N GLN A 47 1.81 1.74 4.67
CA GLN A 47 2.50 2.50 5.70
C GLN A 47 2.77 3.95 5.23
N ARG A 48 2.56 4.91 6.13
CA ARG A 48 2.88 6.33 5.94
C ARG A 48 3.58 6.90 7.17
N ASP A 49 4.35 7.97 6.94
CA ASP A 49 4.70 8.89 8.01
C ASP A 49 3.40 9.52 8.53
N ALA A 50 3.24 9.61 9.86
CA ALA A 50 2.04 10.17 10.48
C ALA A 50 1.74 11.61 9.99
N ALA A 51 2.77 12.38 9.64
CA ALA A 51 2.62 13.74 9.10
C ALA A 51 2.17 13.77 7.63
N LYS A 52 2.11 12.62 6.95
CA LYS A 52 1.77 12.49 5.52
C LYS A 52 0.50 11.65 5.28
N VAL A 53 -0.28 11.42 6.34
CA VAL A 53 -1.59 10.75 6.21
C VAL A 53 -2.58 11.73 5.58
N PRO A 54 -3.27 11.36 4.49
CA PRO A 54 -4.27 12.23 3.87
C PRO A 54 -5.57 12.24 4.69
N GLU A 55 -6.25 13.39 4.73
CA GLU A 55 -7.62 13.53 5.26
C GLU A 55 -8.65 13.22 4.16
N THR A 56 -8.52 12.08 3.50
CA THR A 56 -9.38 11.64 2.39
C THR A 56 -9.86 10.21 2.61
N SER A 57 -10.95 9.82 1.95
CA SER A 57 -11.45 8.44 1.97
C SER A 57 -10.80 7.54 0.91
N GLU A 58 -9.89 8.07 0.11
CA GLU A 58 -9.24 7.36 -0.99
C GLU A 58 -7.80 7.85 -1.14
N VAL A 59 -6.89 6.94 -1.49
CA VAL A 59 -5.48 7.23 -1.71
C VAL A 59 -4.99 6.57 -2.99
N THR A 60 -4.16 7.29 -3.74
CA THR A 60 -3.38 6.71 -4.84
C THR A 60 -1.93 6.59 -4.41
N VAL A 61 -1.37 5.38 -4.51
CA VAL A 61 -0.02 5.04 -4.05
C VAL A 61 0.75 4.32 -5.13
N SER A 62 2.07 4.50 -5.18
CA SER A 62 2.91 3.76 -6.11
C SER A 62 3.48 2.48 -5.47
N ILE A 63 3.70 1.44 -6.27
CA ILE A 63 4.44 0.24 -5.85
C ILE A 63 5.93 0.47 -6.16
N ARG A 64 6.73 0.74 -5.12
CA ARG A 64 8.18 0.96 -5.27
C ARG A 64 8.98 -0.34 -5.23
N LYS A 65 8.46 -1.37 -4.57
CA LYS A 65 9.09 -2.70 -4.49
C LYS A 65 8.07 -3.79 -4.26
N SER A 66 8.13 -4.83 -5.10
CA SER A 66 7.27 -6.01 -5.02
C SER A 66 8.10 -7.29 -5.03
N TYR A 67 7.47 -8.38 -4.59
CA TYR A 67 7.97 -9.74 -4.70
C TYR A 67 7.00 -10.56 -5.53
N LEU A 68 7.53 -11.41 -6.42
CA LEU A 68 6.74 -12.32 -7.23
C LEU A 68 6.89 -13.74 -6.70
N PHE A 69 5.82 -14.52 -6.84
CA PHE A 69 5.72 -15.88 -6.34
C PHE A 69 5.11 -16.74 -7.45
N ASP A 70 5.57 -17.99 -7.57
CA ASP A 70 4.92 -18.97 -8.44
C ASP A 70 3.64 -19.53 -7.80
N GLU A 71 2.94 -20.39 -8.53
CA GLU A 71 1.71 -21.04 -8.07
C GLU A 71 1.90 -21.97 -6.87
N LYS A 72 3.14 -22.39 -6.59
CA LYS A 72 3.51 -23.19 -5.42
C LYS A 72 3.91 -22.31 -4.23
N GLY A 73 3.85 -20.98 -4.37
CA GLY A 73 4.22 -20.01 -3.35
C GLY A 73 5.73 -19.78 -3.22
N LEU A 74 6.56 -20.32 -4.11
CA LEU A 74 7.99 -20.07 -4.09
C LEU A 74 8.29 -18.69 -4.68
N ARG A 75 9.13 -17.92 -3.99
CA ARG A 75 9.56 -16.60 -4.45
C ARG A 75 10.38 -16.71 -5.73
N LEU A 76 9.95 -16.01 -6.77
CA LEU A 76 10.73 -15.82 -8.00
C LEU A 76 11.92 -14.89 -7.71
N ARG A 77 13.08 -15.18 -8.31
CA ARG A 77 14.31 -14.39 -8.16
C ARG A 77 14.44 -13.32 -9.23
#